data_AF-A0A7Y5SAC2-F1
#
_entry.id   AF-A0A7Y5SAC2-F1
#
_cell.length_a   1.000
_cell.length_b   1.000
_cell.length_c   1.000
_cell.angle_alpha   90.00
_cell.angle_beta   90.00
_cell.angle_gamma   90.00
#
_symmetry.space_group_name_H-M   'P 1'
#
loop_
_entity.id
_entity.type
_entity.pdbx_description
1 polymer ?
#
loop_
_entity_poly.entity_id
_entity_poly.type
_entity_poly.pdbx_seq_one_letter_code
_entity_poly.pdbx_strand_id
1 'polypeptide(L)'
;MTVAELQRTDVIGRLGVPLGRCVPILAVVVSGDSLRSKAETARYLLRVIEVEGRTLVEPQLFRYSNAPGVAGLPLNQSDHTQRAHGKQATEFSAEDAAELERDFVGTERRLVIYEVGEFRGIPSLPKNVPEWQDRAFGFSTSLVLVQNE
;
A
#
# COMPACT_ATOMS: atom_id res chain seq x y z
N MET A 1 -16.15 -22.57 -13.03
CA MET A 1 -15.44 -21.39 -13.52
C MET A 1 -14.13 -21.85 -14.17
N THR A 2 -13.94 -21.58 -15.45
CA THR A 2 -12.72 -21.92 -16.20
C THR A 2 -11.71 -20.77 -16.16
N VAL A 3 -10.44 -21.04 -16.53
CA VAL A 3 -9.42 -19.98 -16.67
C VAL A 3 -9.87 -18.92 -17.69
N ALA A 4 -10.50 -19.34 -18.78
CA ALA A 4 -11.02 -18.43 -19.81
C ALA A 4 -12.17 -17.55 -19.28
N GLU A 5 -12.98 -18.05 -18.34
CA GLU A 5 -14.03 -17.25 -17.68
C GLU A 5 -13.46 -16.26 -16.66
N LEU A 6 -12.40 -16.65 -15.94
CA LEU A 6 -11.64 -15.76 -15.06
C LEU A 6 -11.00 -14.60 -15.81
N GLN A 7 -10.53 -14.84 -17.03
CA GLN A 7 -9.93 -13.80 -17.87
C GLN A 7 -10.96 -12.82 -18.46
N ARG A 8 -12.26 -13.15 -18.43
CA ARG A 8 -13.34 -12.35 -19.00
C ARG A 8 -14.18 -11.64 -17.95
N THR A 9 -14.11 -12.07 -16.70
CA THR A 9 -14.86 -11.49 -15.59
C THR A 9 -13.97 -10.50 -14.86
N ASP A 10 -14.44 -9.25 -14.75
CA ASP A 10 -13.77 -8.27 -13.91
C ASP A 10 -13.78 -8.72 -12.45
N VAL A 11 -12.60 -8.86 -11.86
CA VAL A 11 -12.45 -9.08 -10.43
C VAL A 11 -12.54 -7.71 -9.75
N ILE A 12 -13.59 -7.51 -8.94
CA ILE A 12 -13.79 -6.24 -8.23
C ILE A 12 -12.92 -6.21 -6.97
N GLY A 13 -12.06 -5.21 -6.87
CA GLY A 13 -11.19 -4.98 -5.72
C GLY A 13 -11.90 -4.37 -4.52
N ARG A 14 -11.15 -4.12 -3.45
CA ARG A 14 -11.67 -3.51 -2.21
C ARG A 14 -12.11 -2.06 -2.41
N LEU A 15 -11.60 -1.37 -3.43
CA LEU A 15 -12.06 -0.03 -3.81
C LEU A 15 -13.42 -0.04 -4.54
N GLY A 16 -13.98 -1.21 -4.83
CA GLY A 16 -15.25 -1.34 -5.56
C GLY A 16 -15.13 -1.07 -7.05
N VAL A 17 -13.92 -1.14 -7.60
CA VAL A 17 -13.59 -1.04 -9.03
C VAL A 17 -12.84 -2.29 -9.49
N PRO A 18 -12.83 -2.63 -10.80
CA PRO A 18 -12.03 -3.73 -11.31
C PRO A 18 -10.55 -3.61 -10.95
N LEU A 19 -9.92 -4.71 -10.54
CA LEU A 19 -8.48 -4.78 -10.35
C LEU A 19 -7.75 -4.43 -11.66
N GLY A 20 -6.62 -3.73 -11.56
CA GLY A 20 -5.84 -3.27 -12.70
C GLY A 20 -6.41 -2.03 -13.41
N ARG A 21 -7.61 -1.56 -13.06
CA ARG A 21 -8.14 -0.29 -13.58
C ARG A 21 -7.46 0.89 -12.90
N CYS A 22 -6.89 1.80 -13.69
CA CYS A 22 -6.39 3.06 -13.19
C CYS A 22 -7.55 3.97 -12.77
N VAL A 23 -7.53 4.47 -11.54
CA VAL A 23 -8.54 5.38 -11.00
C VAL A 23 -7.89 6.49 -10.17
N PRO A 24 -8.41 7.73 -10.26
CA PRO A 24 -8.05 8.78 -9.33
C PRO A 24 -8.63 8.49 -7.93
N ILE A 25 -7.84 8.77 -6.90
CA ILE A 25 -8.21 8.63 -5.50
C ILE A 25 -7.81 9.86 -4.68
N LEU A 26 -8.51 10.06 -3.56
CA LEU A 26 -8.05 10.89 -2.45
C LEU A 26 -7.66 9.98 -1.29
N ALA A 27 -6.44 10.12 -0.78
CA ALA A 27 -5.96 9.33 0.34
C ALA A 27 -5.16 10.16 1.34
N VAL A 28 -5.19 9.73 2.61
CA VAL A 28 -4.32 10.23 3.66
C VAL A 28 -3.15 9.27 3.85
N VAL A 29 -1.94 9.82 3.93
CA VAL A 29 -0.74 9.05 4.27
C VAL A 29 -0.79 8.66 5.75
N VAL A 30 -0.57 7.38 6.05
CA VAL A 30 -0.57 6.85 7.42
C VAL A 30 0.77 6.16 7.72
N SER A 31 1.37 6.46 8.87
CA SER A 31 2.52 5.73 9.39
C SER A 31 2.08 4.38 9.96
N GLY A 32 2.69 3.29 9.48
CA GLY A 32 2.41 1.94 9.95
C GLY A 32 2.76 1.72 11.43
N ASP A 33 3.66 2.52 11.99
CA ASP A 33 4.03 2.47 13.40
C ASP A 33 2.86 2.86 14.31
N SER A 34 1.96 3.73 13.83
CA SER A 34 0.74 4.10 14.55
C SER A 34 -0.28 2.95 14.70
N LEU A 35 -0.18 1.91 13.87
CA LEU A 35 -1.13 0.80 13.83
C LEU A 35 -0.82 -0.33 14.81
N ARG A 36 0.31 -0.25 15.53
CA ARG A 36 0.79 -1.28 16.46
C ARG A 36 0.82 -2.70 15.87
N SER A 37 0.99 -2.79 14.55
CA SER A 37 1.06 -4.04 13.80
C SER A 37 2.48 -4.27 13.31
N LYS A 38 3.14 -5.33 13.82
CA LYS A 38 4.52 -5.69 13.45
C LYS A 38 4.72 -5.79 11.94
N ALA A 39 3.68 -6.21 11.22
CA ALA A 39 3.76 -6.41 9.78
C ALA A 39 3.70 -5.11 8.97
N GLU A 40 3.24 -4.02 9.58
CA GLU A 40 3.17 -2.68 8.96
C GLU A 40 4.21 -1.71 9.54
N THR A 41 4.91 -2.08 10.61
CA THR A 41 6.01 -1.28 11.19
C THR A 41 7.00 -0.83 10.12
N ALA A 42 7.44 0.42 10.22
CA ALA A 42 8.34 1.10 9.31
C ALA A 42 7.83 1.21 7.86
N ARG A 43 6.51 1.21 7.62
CA ARG A 43 5.91 1.45 6.29
C ARG A 43 5.03 2.68 6.30
N TYR A 44 4.97 3.37 5.17
CA TYR A 44 3.88 4.27 4.87
C TYR A 44 2.76 3.53 4.15
N LEU A 45 1.54 3.89 4.50
CA LEU A 45 0.30 3.30 3.98
C LEU A 45 -0.60 4.43 3.46
N LEU A 46 -1.58 4.05 2.64
CA LEU A 46 -2.60 4.97 2.15
C LEU A 46 -3.96 4.59 2.74
N ARG A 47 -4.57 5.54 3.45
CA ARG A 47 -5.98 5.46 3.85
C ARG A 47 -6.80 6.18 2.79
N VAL A 48 -7.41 5.41 1.89
CA VAL A 48 -8.23 5.91 0.78
C VAL A 48 -9.59 6.34 1.32
N ILE A 49 -9.99 7.56 0.97
CA ILE A 49 -11.23 8.21 1.41
C ILE A 49 -12.19 8.39 0.23
N GLU A 50 -11.65 8.61 -0.97
CA GLU A 50 -12.43 8.84 -2.19
C GLU A 50 -11.87 8.04 -3.37
N VAL A 51 -12.77 7.55 -4.24
CA VAL A 51 -12.43 6.87 -5.49
C VAL A 51 -13.30 7.45 -6.60
N GLU A 52 -12.71 7.98 -7.67
CA GLU A 52 -13.42 8.58 -8.81
C GLU A 52 -14.46 9.65 -8.41
N GLY A 53 -14.13 10.55 -7.47
CA GLY A 53 -15.07 11.58 -7.01
C GLY A 53 -16.09 11.10 -5.97
N ARG A 54 -16.12 9.79 -5.66
CA ARG A 54 -17.07 9.18 -4.72
C ARG A 54 -16.41 8.87 -3.39
N THR A 55 -16.90 9.49 -2.32
CA THR A 55 -16.48 9.19 -0.95
C THR A 55 -16.86 7.75 -0.57
N LEU A 56 -15.91 7.03 0.01
CA LEU A 56 -16.13 5.69 0.54
C LEU A 56 -16.90 5.77 1.86
N VAL A 57 -17.83 4.83 2.08
CA VAL A 57 -18.61 4.73 3.33
C VAL A 57 -17.66 4.52 4.52
N GLU A 58 -16.65 3.70 4.34
CA GLU A 58 -15.58 3.48 5.31
C GLU A 58 -14.23 3.63 4.61
N PRO A 59 -13.34 4.52 5.09
CA PRO A 59 -12.01 4.68 4.54
C PRO A 59 -11.22 3.36 4.58
N GLN A 60 -10.58 3.02 3.46
CA GLN A 60 -9.89 1.73 3.30
C GLN A 60 -8.38 1.93 3.38
N LEU A 61 -7.70 1.14 4.21
CA LEU A 61 -6.26 1.18 4.38
C LEU A 61 -5.55 0.17 3.47
N PHE A 62 -4.53 0.62 2.75
CA PHE A 62 -3.75 -0.19 1.82
C PHE A 62 -2.24 0.00 1.99
N ARG A 63 -1.51 -1.09 1.73
CA ARG A 63 -0.12 -1.02 1.29
C ARG A 63 -0.07 -0.52 -0.14
N TYR A 64 1.03 0.15 -0.49
CA TYR A 64 1.24 0.58 -1.85
C TYR A 64 2.69 0.42 -2.30
N SER A 65 2.88 0.46 -3.61
CA SER A 65 4.17 0.56 -4.29
C SER A 65 4.08 1.59 -5.41
N ASN A 66 5.23 2.02 -5.93
CA ASN A 66 5.27 2.91 -7.10
C ASN A 66 5.43 2.08 -8.38
N ALA A 67 4.75 2.48 -9.46
CA ALA A 67 4.97 1.89 -10.77
C ALA A 67 6.41 2.19 -11.27
N PRO A 68 6.99 1.32 -12.10
CA PRO A 68 8.31 1.55 -12.67
C PRO A 68 8.39 2.90 -13.40
N GLY A 69 9.46 3.67 -13.14
CA GLY A 69 9.70 4.97 -13.78
C GLY A 69 8.84 6.13 -13.26
N VAL A 70 7.98 5.90 -12.26
CA VAL A 70 7.15 6.95 -11.66
C VAL A 70 7.85 7.53 -10.43
N ALA A 71 7.99 8.86 -10.40
CA ALA A 71 8.37 9.61 -9.19
C ALA A 71 7.20 9.61 -8.20
N GLY A 72 7.00 8.47 -7.53
CA GLY A 72 5.87 8.27 -6.62
C GLY A 72 6.15 8.74 -5.19
N LEU A 73 5.36 8.24 -4.25
CA LEU A 73 5.53 8.56 -2.82
C LEU A 73 6.62 7.69 -2.18
N PRO A 74 7.28 8.16 -1.10
CA PRO A 74 8.21 7.34 -0.34
C PRO A 74 7.48 6.18 0.35
N LEU A 75 8.03 4.97 0.29
CA LEU A 75 7.35 3.76 0.79
C LEU A 75 7.53 3.54 2.30
N ASN A 76 8.55 4.16 2.87
CA ASN A 76 8.92 4.11 4.28
C ASN A 76 9.82 5.29 4.63
N GLN A 77 10.16 5.43 5.91
CA GLN A 77 11.00 6.50 6.43
C GLN A 77 12.39 6.52 5.78
N SER A 78 13.05 5.36 5.61
CA SER A 78 14.37 5.29 4.97
C SER A 78 14.37 5.74 3.51
N ASP A 79 13.37 5.31 2.73
CA ASP A 79 13.14 5.76 1.35
C ASP A 79 12.84 7.26 1.30
N HIS A 80 12.07 7.76 2.27
CA HIS A 80 11.76 9.18 2.37
C HIS A 80 13.00 10.05 2.58
N THR A 81 13.82 9.70 3.57
CA THR A 81 15.07 10.40 3.86
C THR A 81 16.04 10.33 2.68
N GLN A 82 16.15 9.16 2.03
CA GLN A 82 17.01 8.98 0.86
C GLN A 82 16.59 9.91 -0.29
N ARG A 83 15.28 10.07 -0.54
CA ARG A 83 14.76 10.95 -1.60
C ARG A 83 14.92 12.42 -1.28
N ALA A 84 14.75 12.82 -0.02
CA ALA A 84 14.88 14.22 0.38
C ALA A 84 16.32 14.75 0.29
N HIS A 85 17.32 13.91 0.60
CA HIS A 85 18.71 14.35 0.76
C HIS A 85 19.71 13.74 -0.24
N GLY A 86 19.29 12.83 -1.11
CA GLY A 86 20.11 12.28 -2.19
C GLY A 86 21.29 11.38 -1.73
N LYS A 87 21.41 11.05 -0.44
CA LYS A 87 22.45 10.18 0.15
C LYS A 87 21.86 8.93 0.81
N GLN A 88 22.69 7.89 1.00
CA GLN A 88 22.29 6.66 1.69
C GLN A 88 21.92 6.92 3.16
N ALA A 89 20.92 6.17 3.66
CA ALA A 89 20.26 6.35 4.95
C ALA A 89 21.18 6.28 6.20
N THR A 90 22.44 5.88 6.06
CA THR A 90 23.40 5.64 7.16
C THR A 90 23.96 6.92 7.82
N GLU A 91 23.74 8.11 7.24
CA GLU A 91 24.27 9.38 7.77
C GLU A 91 23.21 10.24 8.49
N PHE A 92 21.96 9.78 8.64
CA PHE A 92 20.88 10.65 9.12
C PHE A 92 20.48 10.39 10.57
N SER A 93 20.19 11.49 11.28
CA SER A 93 19.70 11.43 12.65
C SER A 93 18.24 11.00 12.69
N ALA A 94 17.81 10.43 13.82
CA ALA A 94 16.39 10.12 14.04
C ALA A 94 15.52 11.39 14.05
N GLU A 95 16.12 12.56 14.31
CA GLU A 95 15.44 13.86 14.34
C GLU A 95 15.05 14.32 12.93
N ASP A 96 15.98 14.25 11.96
CA ASP A 96 15.71 14.58 10.55
C ASP A 96 14.59 13.70 9.98
N ALA A 97 14.64 12.41 10.31
CA ALA A 97 13.66 11.43 9.87
C ALA A 97 12.27 11.69 10.48
N ALA A 98 12.21 12.20 11.71
CA ALA A 98 10.96 12.58 12.37
C ALA A 98 10.38 13.89 11.82
N GLU A 99 11.23 14.84 11.42
CA GLU A 99 10.82 16.08 10.79
C GLU A 99 10.19 15.84 9.42
N LEU A 100 10.87 15.07 8.56
CA LEU A 100 10.34 14.67 7.25
C LEU A 100 8.99 13.93 7.38
N GLU A 101 8.87 13.05 8.38
CA GLU A 101 7.63 12.32 8.60
C GLU A 101 6.46 13.23 9.01
N ARG A 102 6.72 14.29 9.79
CA ARG A 102 5.71 15.23 10.28
C ARG A 102 4.98 15.95 9.15
N ASP A 103 5.70 16.33 8.10
CA ASP A 103 5.14 17.05 6.95
C ASP A 103 4.54 16.11 5.89
N PHE A 104 4.66 14.81 6.08
CA PHE A 104 4.21 13.80 5.13
C PHE A 104 3.04 12.96 5.65
N VAL A 105 3.15 12.42 6.88
CA VAL A 105 2.10 11.61 7.49
C VAL A 105 0.93 12.50 7.91
N GLY A 106 -0.29 12.02 7.66
CA GLY A 106 -1.51 12.79 7.89
C GLY A 106 -1.88 13.73 6.73
N THR A 107 -1.00 13.90 5.73
CA THR A 107 -1.32 14.73 4.56
C THR A 107 -2.25 14.01 3.59
N GLU A 108 -3.20 14.77 3.03
CA GLU A 108 -4.04 14.33 1.92
C GLU A 108 -3.28 14.39 0.59
N ARG A 109 -3.47 13.38 -0.25
CA ARG A 109 -2.84 13.25 -1.57
C ARG A 109 -3.89 12.84 -2.59
N ARG A 110 -3.90 13.55 -3.72
CA ARG A 110 -4.63 13.15 -4.92
C ARG A 110 -3.68 12.34 -5.80
N LEU A 111 -4.08 11.11 -6.09
CA LEU A 111 -3.22 10.12 -6.72
C LEU A 111 -3.99 9.43 -7.83
N VAL A 112 -3.27 8.98 -8.86
CA VAL A 112 -3.78 7.96 -9.79
C VAL A 112 -3.11 6.65 -9.44
N ILE A 113 -3.93 5.63 -9.17
CA ILE A 113 -3.49 4.30 -8.77
C ILE A 113 -4.19 3.23 -9.59
N TYR A 114 -3.73 1.99 -9.52
CA TYR A 114 -4.58 0.81 -9.76
C TYR A 114 -4.43 -0.17 -8.59
N GLU A 115 -5.51 -0.90 -8.28
CA GLU A 115 -5.51 -1.95 -7.27
C GLU A 115 -5.06 -3.28 -7.90
N VAL A 116 -4.16 -3.99 -7.23
CA VAL A 116 -3.73 -5.35 -7.60
C VAL A 116 -4.09 -6.33 -6.49
N GLY A 117 -4.20 -7.61 -6.82
CA GLY A 117 -4.51 -8.66 -5.86
C GLY A 117 -3.62 -9.89 -6.01
N GLU A 118 -3.32 -10.52 -4.87
CA GLU A 118 -2.54 -11.74 -4.78
C GLU A 118 -3.12 -12.68 -3.71
N PHE A 119 -2.99 -13.99 -3.92
CA PHE A 119 -3.11 -14.96 -2.84
C PHE A 119 -1.76 -15.11 -2.17
N ARG A 120 -1.72 -14.94 -0.84
CA ARG A 120 -0.49 -15.05 -0.05
C ARG A 120 -0.77 -15.59 1.34
N GLY A 121 0.29 -15.87 2.08
CA GLY A 121 0.24 -16.41 3.45
C GLY A 121 0.44 -17.92 3.47
N ILE A 122 0.34 -18.51 4.67
CA ILE A 122 0.54 -19.94 4.88
C ILE A 122 -0.80 -20.67 4.75
N PRO A 123 -0.94 -21.63 3.81
CA PRO A 123 -2.15 -22.44 3.70
C PRO A 123 -2.27 -23.39 4.90
N SER A 124 -3.43 -24.02 5.08
CA SER A 124 -3.56 -25.06 6.12
C SER A 124 -2.55 -26.20 5.85
N LEU A 125 -1.57 -26.35 6.74
CA LEU A 125 -0.51 -27.32 6.61
C LEU A 125 -0.90 -28.67 7.22
N PRO A 126 -0.37 -29.79 6.71
CA PRO A 126 -0.48 -31.10 7.37
C PRO A 126 0.09 -31.07 8.80
N LYS A 127 -0.44 -31.91 9.69
CA LYS A 127 -0.08 -31.94 11.14
C LYS A 127 1.40 -32.19 11.43
N ASN A 128 2.15 -32.75 10.47
CA ASN A 128 3.57 -33.07 10.61
C ASN A 128 4.51 -31.98 10.06
N VAL A 129 3.97 -30.89 9.53
CA VAL A 129 4.77 -29.75 9.07
C VAL A 129 4.84 -28.72 10.21
N PRO A 130 6.05 -28.27 10.62
CA PRO A 130 6.17 -27.22 11.63
C PRO A 130 5.45 -25.96 11.18
N GLU A 131 4.57 -25.42 12.05
CA GLU A 131 4.00 -24.11 11.84
C GLU A 131 5.06 -23.04 12.10
N TRP A 132 5.04 -21.96 11.32
CA TRP A 132 5.83 -20.75 11.60
C TRP A 132 4.92 -19.52 11.62
N GLN A 133 5.40 -18.45 12.25
CA GLN A 133 4.64 -17.21 12.36
C GLN A 133 4.61 -16.47 11.02
N ASP A 134 3.47 -16.52 10.34
CA ASP A 134 3.13 -15.65 9.21
C ASP A 134 1.60 -15.46 9.16
N ARG A 135 1.09 -14.79 8.14
CA ARG A 135 -0.34 -14.56 7.92
C ARG A 135 -1.04 -15.82 7.42
N ALA A 136 -2.30 -15.99 7.80
CA ALA A 136 -3.18 -17.00 7.22
C ALA A 136 -3.29 -16.80 5.70
N PHE A 137 -3.36 -17.90 4.96
CA PHE A 137 -3.55 -17.86 3.52
C PHE A 137 -4.87 -17.20 3.14
N GLY A 138 -4.80 -16.25 2.22
CA GLY A 138 -5.98 -15.56 1.72
C GLY A 138 -5.67 -14.62 0.56
N PHE A 139 -6.72 -14.11 -0.04
CA PHE A 139 -6.62 -13.05 -1.04
C PHE A 139 -6.39 -11.72 -0.36
N SER A 140 -5.41 -10.97 -0.84
CA SER A 140 -5.10 -9.63 -0.35
C SER A 140 -4.84 -8.69 -1.52
N THR A 141 -5.11 -7.41 -1.32
CA THR A 141 -4.90 -6.39 -2.34
C THR A 141 -4.00 -5.27 -1.86
N SER A 142 -3.37 -4.60 -2.82
CA SER A 142 -2.49 -3.45 -2.62
C SER A 142 -2.63 -2.47 -3.77
N LEU A 143 -2.15 -1.24 -3.58
CA LEU A 143 -2.20 -0.20 -4.60
C LEU A 143 -0.87 -0.08 -5.33
N VAL A 144 -0.92 0.19 -6.63
CA VAL A 144 0.23 0.63 -7.41
C VAL A 144 -0.01 2.06 -7.86
N LEU A 145 0.87 2.97 -7.44
CA LEU A 145 0.82 4.37 -7.78
C LEU A 145 1.42 4.61 -9.17
N VAL A 146 0.65 5.23 -10.05
CA VAL A 146 1.07 5.55 -11.42
C VAL A 146 1.27 7.04 -11.66
N GLN A 147 0.63 7.91 -10.86
CA GLN A 147 0.81 9.35 -10.92
C GLN A 147 0.48 10.00 -9.58
N ASN A 148 1.16 11.11 -9.28
CA ASN A 148 0.88 12.01 -8.17
C ASN A 148 0.50 13.38 -8.78
N GLU A 149 -0.62 13.97 -8.34
CA GLU A 149 -1.08 15.30 -8.79
C GLU A 149 -0.50 16.44 -7.95
#